data_AF-A0A8T3NJS9-F1
#
_entry.id   AF-A0A8T3NJS9-F1
#
_cell.length_a   1.000
_cell.length_b   1.000
_cell.length_c   1.000
_cell.angle_alpha   90.00
_cell.angle_beta   90.00
_cell.angle_gamma   90.00
#
_symmetry.space_group_name_H-M   'P 1'
#
loop_
_entity.id
_entity.type
_entity.pdbx_description
1 polymer ?
#
loop_
_entity_poly.entity_id
_entity_poly.type
_entity_poly.pdbx_seq_one_letter_code
_entity_poly.pdbx_strand_id
1 'polypeptide(L)' 'MSGNSKQAALRIIEDLPDDASVEDIIYALYFRQRVDRGLRESDEGRTIPHDEVERSVSEWLRSTGR' A
#
# COMPACT_ATOMS: atom_id res chain seq x y z
N MET A 1 -11.75 12.23 -4.09
CA MET A 1 -10.62 12.92 -3.43
C MET A 1 -10.26 14.21 -4.16
N SER A 2 -11.14 15.23 -4.14
CA SER A 2 -10.75 16.58 -4.57
C SER A 2 -10.31 17.40 -3.35
N GLY A 3 -9.34 16.85 -2.63
CA GLY A 3 -8.59 17.53 -1.58
C GLY A 3 -7.14 17.46 -2.03
N ASN A 4 -6.54 18.62 -2.28
CA ASN A 4 -5.27 18.83 -2.99
C ASN A 4 -4.24 17.71 -2.76
N SER A 5 -4.01 16.83 -3.75
CA SER A 5 -3.06 15.71 -3.66
C SER A 5 -1.65 16.14 -3.23
N LYS A 6 -1.26 17.37 -3.55
CA LYS A 6 0.01 17.95 -3.08
C LYS A 6 0.04 18.11 -1.56
N GLN A 7 -1.06 18.56 -0.94
CA GLN A 7 -1.15 18.70 0.52
C GLN A 7 -1.12 17.35 1.22
N ALA A 8 -1.76 16.32 0.63
CA ALA A 8 -1.68 14.97 1.17
C ALA A 8 -0.24 14.42 1.11
N ALA A 9 0.45 14.63 -0.02
CA ALA A 9 1.85 14.25 -0.16
C ALA A 9 2.76 14.99 0.85
N LEU A 10 2.55 16.30 1.05
CA LEU A 10 3.31 17.08 2.02
C LEU A 10 3.14 16.56 3.45
N ARG A 11 1.92 16.22 3.88
CA ARG A 11 1.69 15.65 5.21
C ARG A 11 2.43 14.32 5.42
N ILE A 12 2.44 13.46 4.40
CA ILE A 12 3.19 12.19 4.47
C ILE A 12 4.68 12.45 4.62
N ILE A 13 5.20 13.46 3.93
CA ILE A 13 6.62 13.85 4.02
C ILE A 13 6.92 14.47 5.39
N GLU A 14 6.02 15.30 5.92
CA GLU A 14 6.15 15.94 7.25
C GLU A 14 6.16 14.92 8.40
N ASP A 15 5.52 13.76 8.22
CA ASP A 15 5.49 12.68 9.22
C ASP A 15 6.75 11.78 9.21
N LEU A 16 7.65 11.94 8.23
CA LEU A 16 8.89 11.17 8.15
C LEU A 16 9.98 11.73 9.08
N PRO A 17 10.92 10.89 9.52
CA PRO A 17 12.12 11.35 10.23
C PRO A 17 12.92 12.39 9.42
N ASP A 18 13.57 13.33 10.10
CA ASP A 18 14.41 14.37 9.46
C ASP A 18 15.59 13.79 8.66
N ASP A 19 16.04 12.57 9.00
CA ASP A 19 17.11 11.84 8.31
C ASP A 19 16.61 10.91 7.19
N ALA A 20 15.31 10.96 6.87
CA ALA A 20 14.72 10.17 5.81
C ALA A 20 15.36 10.48 4.45
N SER A 21 15.69 9.42 3.72
CA SER A 21 16.22 9.54 2.37
C SER A 21 15.12 9.87 1.35
N VAL A 22 15.53 10.24 0.13
CA VAL A 22 14.60 10.39 -1.00
C VAL A 22 13.89 9.06 -1.31
N GLU A 23 14.56 7.93 -1.09
CA GLU A 23 14.00 6.59 -1.32
C GLU A 23 12.88 6.29 -0.32
N ASP A 24 13.05 6.70 0.96
CA ASP A 24 12.02 6.59 1.99
C ASP A 24 10.79 7.44 1.66
N ILE A 25 11.00 8.67 1.18
CA ILE A 25 9.92 9.55 0.73
C ILE A 25 9.12 8.89 -0.41
N ILE A 26 9.82 8.39 -1.44
CA ILE A 26 9.18 7.70 -2.56
C ILE A 26 8.39 6.48 -2.07
N TYR A 27 9.00 5.68 -1.19
CA TYR A 27 8.38 4.50 -0.61
C TYR A 27 7.10 4.86 0.16
N ALA A 28 7.15 5.86 1.04
CA ALA A 28 6.01 6.29 1.84
C ALA A 28 4.83 6.76 0.97
N LEU A 29 5.12 7.54 -0.08
CA LEU A 29 4.11 7.99 -1.04
C LEU A 29 3.48 6.81 -1.81
N TYR A 30 4.32 5.88 -2.29
CA TYR A 30 3.84 4.69 -3.00
C TYR A 30 3.00 3.80 -2.09
N PHE A 31 3.47 3.55 -0.87
CA PHE A 31 2.75 2.76 0.12
C PHE A 31 1.37 3.36 0.40
N ARG A 32 1.30 4.67 0.64
CA ARG A 32 0.02 5.34 0.88
C ARG A 32 -0.93 5.20 -0.31
N GLN A 33 -0.43 5.41 -1.53
CA GLN A 33 -1.22 5.24 -2.74
C GLN A 33 -1.79 3.81 -2.86
N ARG A 34 -0.98 2.79 -2.54
CA ARG A 34 -1.40 1.37 -2.58
C ARG A 34 -2.48 1.07 -1.55
N VAL A 35 -2.35 1.59 -0.33
CA VAL A 35 -3.35 1.43 0.73
C VAL A 35 -4.66 2.11 0.34
N ASP A 36 -4.62 3.38 -0.07
CA ASP A 36 -5.82 4.12 -0.47
C ASP A 36 -6.53 3.47 -1.66
N ARG A 37 -5.77 2.87 -2.58
CA ARG A 37 -6.35 2.08 -3.68
C ARG A 37 -7.00 0.79 -3.18
N GLY A 38 -6.33 0.04 -2.31
CA GLY A 38 -6.86 -1.21 -1.75
C GLY A 38 -8.14 -0.99 -0.94
N LEU A 39 -8.20 0.09 -0.15
CA LEU A 39 -9.41 0.48 0.58
C LEU A 39 -10.57 0.76 -0.38
N ARG A 40 -10.33 1.53 -1.44
CA ARG A 40 -11.34 1.80 -2.48
C ARG A 40 -11.81 0.52 -3.18
N GLU A 41 -10.89 -0.37 -3.54
CA GLU A 41 -11.22 -1.66 -4.15
C GLU A 41 -12.07 -2.51 -3.21
N SER A 42 -11.77 -2.51 -1.91
CA SER A 42 -12.56 -3.18 -0.89
C SER A 42 -13.97 -2.60 -0.77
N ASP A 43 -14.10 -1.27 -0.70
CA ASP A 43 -15.40 -0.59 -0.64
C ASP A 43 -16.25 -0.86 -1.88
N GLU A 44 -15.61 -1.00 -3.04
CA GLU A 44 -16.25 -1.32 -4.32
C GLU A 44 -16.49 -2.84 -4.51
N GLY A 45 -16.21 -3.67 -3.49
CA GLY A 45 -16.44 -5.11 -3.52
C GLY A 45 -15.49 -5.88 -4.44
N ARG A 46 -14.39 -5.27 -4.90
CA ARG A 46 -13.33 -5.92 -5.69
C ARG A 46 -12.36 -6.69 -4.79
N THR A 47 -12.90 -7.61 -4.01
CA THR A 47 -12.16 -8.52 -3.13
C THR A 47 -12.24 -9.95 -3.64
N ILE A 48 -11.31 -10.79 -3.20
CA ILE A 48 -11.38 -12.24 -3.44
C ILE A 48 -11.90 -12.99 -2.20
N PRO A 49 -12.54 -14.15 -2.38
CA PRO A 49 -12.92 -15.03 -1.27
C PRO A 49 -11.74 -15.42 -0.37
N HIS A 50 -12.01 -15.66 0.92
CA HIS A 50 -10.97 -15.99 1.89
C HIS A 50 -10.19 -17.27 1.54
N ASP A 51 -10.88 -18.29 1.04
CA ASP A 51 -10.28 -19.57 0.63
C ASP A 51 -9.33 -19.40 -0.58
N GLU A 52 -9.57 -18.40 -1.42
CA GLU A 52 -8.68 -18.05 -2.52
C GLU A 52 -7.38 -17.43 -2.00
N VAL A 53 -7.46 -16.54 -1.00
CA VAL A 53 -6.28 -15.97 -0.32
C VAL A 53 -5.44 -17.07 0.32
N GLU A 54 -6.06 -18.00 1.05
CA GLU A 54 -5.36 -19.12 1.69
C GLU A 54 -4.58 -19.97 0.69
N ARG A 55 -5.19 -20.27 -0.47
CA ARG A 55 -4.55 -21.00 -1.57
C ARG A 55 -3.34 -20.24 -2.12
N SER A 56 -3.51 -18.94 -2.44
CA SER A 56 -2.42 -18.11 -2.98
C SER A 56 -1.24 -17.99 -2.02
N VAL A 57 -1.49 -17.80 -0.72
CA VAL A 57 -0.42 -17.72 0.31
C VAL A 57 0.29 -19.07 0.44
N SER A 58 -0.45 -20.18 0.45
CA SER A 58 0.12 -21.53 0.53
C SER A 58 0.99 -21.89 -0.69
N GLU A 59 0.64 -21.40 -1.88
CA GLU A 59 1.46 -21.53 -3.08
C GLU A 59 2.74 -20.69 -3.00
N TRP A 60 2.63 -19.42 -2.57
CA TRP A 60 3.77 -18.55 -2.41
C TRP A 60 4.81 -19.09 -1.42
N LEU A 61 4.34 -19.60 -0.26
CA LEU A 61 5.21 -20.23 0.75
C LEU A 61 5.91 -21.50 0.25
N ARG A 62 5.31 -22.22 -0.71
CA ARG A 62 5.97 -23.36 -1.38
C ARG A 62 6.96 -22.92 -2.45
N SER A 63 6.71 -21.78 -3.10
CA SER A 63 7.57 -21.22 -4.16
C SER A 63 8.82 -20.52 -3.64
N THR A 64 8.80 -20.07 -2.38
CA THR A 64 9.98 -19.57 -1.67
C THR A 64 10.83 -20.76 -1.27
N GLY A 65 11.62 -21.27 -2.23
CA GLY A 65 12.53 -22.37 -2.05
C GLY A 65 13.44 -22.16 -0.84
N ARG A 66 13.19 -22.94 0.21
CA ARG A 66 14.28 -23.50 1.01
C ARG A 66 14.74 -24.78 0.35
#